data_AF-A0A945PFF3-F1
#
_entry.id   AF-A0A945PFF3-F1
#
_cell.length_a   1.000
_cell.length_b   1.000
_cell.length_c   1.000
_cell.angle_alpha   90.00
_cell.angle_beta   90.00
_cell.angle_gamma   90.00
#
_symmetry.space_group_name_H-M   'P 1'
#
loop_
_entity.id
_entity.type
_entity.pdbx_description
1 polymer ?
#
loop_
_entity_poly.entity_id
_entity_poly.type
_entity_poly.pdbx_seq_one_letter_code
_entity_poly.pdbx_strand_id
1 'polypeptide(L)'
;MVDAMRQALSTNEPDEQPDSSREPESASALDLPGLLTTLEEQTARVAELQSTLTINEIEEFASQMRDLGDQHRCQPLSDWSGELADAASMFDAQQMALLLSMFGDLHRRLANG
;
A
#
# COMPACT_ATOMS: atom_id res chain seq x y z
N MET A 1 2.60 58.76 28.30
CA MET A 1 3.56 57.90 29.01
C MET A 1 2.79 56.62 29.32
N VAL A 2 2.81 55.70 28.36
CA VAL A 2 2.08 54.43 28.39
C VAL A 2 3.12 53.35 28.65
N ASP A 3 3.10 52.77 29.84
CA ASP A 3 3.90 51.59 30.16
C ASP A 3 2.98 50.64 30.93
N ALA A 4 2.45 49.66 30.20
CA ALA A 4 2.98 48.30 30.19
C ALA A 4 2.44 47.54 31.42
N MET A 5 1.17 47.13 31.37
CA MET A 5 0.74 45.90 30.68
C MET A 5 1.47 44.67 31.24
N ARG A 6 0.74 43.97 32.11
CA ARG A 6 0.64 42.51 32.13
C ARG A 6 1.90 41.76 32.60
N GLN A 7 1.92 41.46 33.90
CA GLN A 7 2.65 40.31 34.44
C GLN A 7 2.19 39.04 33.71
N ALA A 8 3.02 38.60 32.77
CA ALA A 8 2.97 37.29 32.15
C ALA A 8 3.95 36.39 32.89
N LEU A 9 3.43 35.47 33.70
CA LEU A 9 4.17 34.32 34.22
C LEU A 9 3.24 33.10 34.14
N SER A 10 3.29 32.44 32.99
CA SER A 10 3.11 31.00 32.91
C SER A 10 4.01 30.51 31.81
N THR A 11 5.25 30.26 32.22
CA THR A 11 6.17 29.35 31.58
C THR A 11 5.48 28.01 31.39
N ASN A 12 5.28 27.60 30.14
CA ASN A 12 5.49 26.21 29.73
C ASN A 12 5.60 26.15 28.20
N GLU A 13 6.84 26.19 27.70
CA GLU A 13 7.16 25.52 26.44
C GLU A 13 7.29 24.01 26.74
N PRO A 14 6.83 23.17 25.81
CA PRO A 14 7.77 22.38 25.02
C PRO A 14 7.46 22.62 23.53
N ASP A 15 8.38 23.18 22.74
CA ASP A 15 9.46 22.44 22.06
C ASP A 15 9.25 20.92 22.09
N GLU A 16 8.64 20.40 21.02
CA GLU A 16 9.00 19.13 20.36
C GLU A 16 8.08 18.95 19.15
N GLN A 17 8.56 19.38 17.99
CA GLN A 17 8.15 18.75 16.74
C GLN A 17 8.63 17.30 16.77
N PRO A 18 7.80 16.34 16.34
CA PRO A 18 8.30 15.39 15.38
C PRO A 18 7.66 15.74 14.04
N ASP A 19 8.47 16.43 13.24
CA ASP A 19 8.49 16.22 11.81
C ASP A 19 8.72 14.73 11.58
N SER A 20 7.65 13.94 11.64
CA SER A 20 7.66 12.61 11.04
C SER A 20 7.24 12.84 9.61
N SER A 21 8.17 13.38 8.83
CA SER A 21 8.44 12.89 7.50
C SER A 21 8.01 11.42 7.45
N ARG A 22 6.82 11.16 6.91
CA ARG A 22 6.45 9.81 6.50
C ARG A 22 7.37 9.55 5.32
N GLU A 23 8.60 9.16 5.63
CA GLU A 23 9.52 8.61 4.66
C GLU A 23 8.69 7.56 3.91
N PRO A 24 8.61 7.63 2.58
CA PRO A 24 7.98 6.54 1.85
C PRO A 24 8.75 5.32 2.31
N GLU A 25 8.09 4.37 2.96
CA GLU A 25 8.68 3.09 3.32
C GLU A 25 9.20 2.49 2.01
N SER A 26 10.47 2.75 1.72
CA SER A 26 11.20 2.17 0.60
C SER A 26 11.01 0.69 0.78
N ALA A 27 10.37 0.07 -0.21
CA ALA A 27 10.00 -1.34 -0.19
C ALA A 27 11.27 -2.18 0.00
N SER A 28 11.65 -2.39 1.27
CA SER A 28 12.86 -3.08 1.66
C SER A 28 12.57 -4.58 1.61
N ALA A 29 12.24 -5.06 0.40
CA ALA A 29 11.96 -6.46 0.18
C ALA A 29 13.25 -7.26 0.33
N LEU A 30 13.18 -8.41 1.00
CA LEU A 30 14.32 -9.31 1.24
C LEU A 30 14.96 -9.84 -0.05
N ASP A 31 14.16 -9.99 -1.11
CA ASP A 31 14.57 -10.37 -2.46
C ASP A 31 13.67 -9.68 -3.49
N LEU A 32 13.98 -8.42 -3.78
CA LEU A 32 13.21 -7.59 -4.71
C LEU A 32 13.26 -8.11 -6.17
N PRO A 33 14.41 -8.57 -6.72
CA PRO A 33 14.44 -9.12 -8.07
C PRO A 33 13.56 -10.36 -8.25
N GLY A 34 13.63 -11.32 -7.32
CA GLY A 34 12.78 -12.52 -7.37
C GLY A 34 11.29 -12.17 -7.31
N LEU A 35 10.93 -11.25 -6.42
CA LEU A 35 9.56 -10.74 -6.30
C LEU A 35 9.07 -10.11 -7.62
N LEU A 36 9.88 -9.25 -8.24
CA LEU A 36 9.50 -8.54 -9.47
C LEU A 36 9.29 -9.50 -10.66
N THR A 37 10.11 -10.55 -10.77
CA THR A 37 9.93 -11.60 -11.77
C THR A 37 8.61 -12.33 -11.54
N THR A 38 8.31 -12.76 -10.31
CA THR A 38 7.04 -13.43 -10.01
C THR A 38 5.84 -12.51 -10.31
N LEU A 39 5.91 -11.23 -9.96
CA LEU A 39 4.83 -10.27 -10.24
C LEU A 39 4.63 -10.03 -11.76
N GLU A 40 5.72 -10.00 -12.53
CA GLU A 40 5.64 -9.86 -13.98
C GLU A 40 4.88 -11.03 -14.62
N GLU A 41 5.14 -12.26 -14.15
CA GLU A 41 4.45 -13.48 -14.59
C GLU A 41 2.94 -13.45 -14.31
N GLN A 42 2.49 -12.72 -13.28
CA GLN A 42 1.06 -12.59 -12.94
C GLN A 42 0.31 -11.59 -13.81
N THR A 43 0.98 -10.79 -14.63
CA THR A 43 0.33 -9.74 -15.44
C THR A 43 -0.78 -10.31 -16.35
N ALA A 44 -0.55 -11.47 -16.96
CA ALA A 44 -1.55 -12.13 -17.80
C ALA A 44 -2.77 -12.58 -16.98
N ARG A 45 -2.53 -13.12 -15.77
CA ARG A 45 -3.60 -13.55 -14.86
C ARG A 45 -4.45 -12.36 -14.40
N VAL A 46 -3.83 -11.22 -14.09
CA VAL A 46 -4.56 -10.00 -13.74
C VAL A 46 -5.46 -9.53 -14.87
N ALA A 47 -5.00 -9.59 -16.13
CA ALA A 47 -5.82 -9.22 -17.29
C ALA A 47 -7.04 -10.16 -17.46
N GLU A 48 -6.89 -11.45 -17.20
CA GLU A 48 -8.01 -12.39 -17.17
C GLU A 48 -9.01 -12.05 -16.07
N LEU A 49 -8.52 -11.84 -14.84
CA LEU A 49 -9.36 -11.51 -13.68
C LEU A 49 -10.12 -10.19 -13.86
N GLN A 50 -9.52 -9.20 -14.52
CA GLN A 50 -10.21 -7.96 -14.89
C GLN A 50 -11.37 -8.19 -15.87
N SER A 51 -11.24 -9.18 -16.74
CA SER A 51 -12.26 -9.50 -17.75
C SER A 51 -13.43 -10.29 -17.16
N THR A 52 -13.14 -11.22 -16.26
CA THR A 52 -14.15 -12.13 -15.70
C THR A 52 -14.77 -11.61 -14.41
N LEU A 53 -13.99 -10.91 -13.59
CA LEU A 53 -14.34 -10.48 -12.23
C LEU A 53 -14.91 -11.62 -11.36
N THR A 54 -14.40 -12.84 -11.54
CA THR A 54 -14.84 -13.99 -10.73
C THR A 54 -14.33 -13.83 -9.30
N ILE A 55 -15.24 -13.62 -8.34
CA ILE A 55 -14.92 -13.36 -6.93
C ILE A 55 -13.98 -14.42 -6.35
N ASN A 56 -14.31 -15.71 -6.46
CA ASN A 56 -13.47 -16.77 -5.89
C ASN A 56 -12.05 -16.78 -6.46
N GLU A 57 -11.89 -16.49 -7.75
CA GLU A 57 -10.57 -16.45 -8.39
C GLU A 57 -9.78 -15.22 -7.93
N ILE A 58 -10.47 -14.10 -7.68
CA ILE A 58 -9.88 -12.86 -7.15
C ILE A 58 -9.47 -13.04 -5.69
N GLU A 59 -10.29 -13.69 -4.85
CA GLU A 59 -9.95 -14.00 -3.46
C GLU A 59 -8.71 -14.90 -3.37
N GLU A 60 -8.68 -15.96 -4.19
CA GLU A 60 -7.52 -16.85 -4.26
C GLU A 60 -6.26 -16.09 -4.70
N PHE A 61 -6.38 -15.28 -5.75
CA PHE A 61 -5.26 -14.47 -6.24
C PHE A 61 -4.78 -13.46 -5.20
N ALA A 62 -5.70 -12.75 -4.53
CA ALA A 62 -5.37 -11.83 -3.46
C ALA A 62 -4.63 -12.53 -2.31
N SER A 63 -5.08 -13.73 -1.90
CA SER A 63 -4.38 -14.53 -0.89
C SER A 63 -2.96 -14.87 -1.32
N GLN A 64 -2.76 -15.33 -2.56
CA GLN A 64 -1.43 -15.67 -3.09
C GLN A 64 -0.49 -14.46 -3.12
N MET A 65 -0.99 -13.29 -3.53
CA MET A 65 -0.20 -12.06 -3.59
C MET A 65 0.14 -11.54 -2.19
N ARG A 66 -0.75 -11.73 -1.21
CA ARG A 66 -0.49 -11.41 0.19
C ARG A 66 0.60 -12.30 0.77
N ASP A 67 0.51 -13.61 0.55
CA ASP A 67 1.54 -14.56 0.98
C ASP A 67 2.90 -14.24 0.36
N LEU A 68 2.92 -13.83 -0.91
CA LEU A 68 4.13 -13.40 -1.60
C LEU A 68 4.69 -12.10 -1.01
N GLY A 69 3.81 -11.13 -0.70
CA GLY A 69 4.16 -9.89 -0.01
C GLY A 69 4.80 -10.16 1.36
N ASP A 70 4.19 -11.03 2.16
CA ASP A 70 4.68 -11.39 3.49
C ASP A 70 6.03 -12.13 3.42
N GLN A 71 6.18 -13.08 2.49
CA GLN A 71 7.42 -13.82 2.28
C GLN A 71 8.60 -12.90 1.94
N HIS A 72 8.37 -11.90 1.09
CA HIS A 72 9.40 -10.95 0.67
C HIS A 72 9.48 -9.70 1.56
N ARG A 73 8.63 -9.57 2.60
CA ARG A 73 8.45 -8.35 3.40
C ARG A 73 8.14 -7.12 2.56
N CYS A 74 7.35 -7.30 1.50
CA CYS A 74 6.86 -6.24 0.64
C CYS A 74 5.50 -5.74 1.17
N GLN A 75 5.55 -4.74 2.05
CA GLN A 75 4.34 -4.13 2.60
C GLN A 75 3.38 -3.59 1.52
N PRO A 76 3.84 -2.88 0.47
CA PRO A 76 2.92 -2.37 -0.55
C PRO A 76 2.13 -3.46 -1.30
N LEU A 77 2.75 -4.62 -1.54
CA LEU A 77 2.05 -5.76 -2.15
C LEU A 77 1.05 -6.40 -1.18
N SER A 78 1.43 -6.51 0.08
CA SER A 78 0.59 -7.06 1.15
C SER A 78 -0.64 -6.18 1.39
N ASP A 79 -0.49 -4.86 1.38
CA ASP A 79 -1.58 -3.90 1.55
C ASP A 79 -2.54 -3.95 0.35
N TRP A 80 -2.02 -3.86 -0.88
CA TRP A 80 -2.85 -3.91 -2.09
C TRP A 80 -3.62 -5.23 -2.21
N SER A 81 -3.01 -6.36 -1.86
CA SER A 81 -3.68 -7.66 -1.88
C SER A 81 -4.73 -7.79 -0.77
N GLY A 82 -4.49 -7.19 0.40
CA GLY A 82 -5.50 -7.07 1.45
C GLY A 82 -6.73 -6.28 0.99
N GLU A 83 -6.52 -5.12 0.36
CA GLU A 83 -7.62 -4.32 -0.20
C GLU A 83 -8.40 -5.08 -1.29
N LEU A 84 -7.72 -5.87 -2.12
CA LEU A 84 -8.36 -6.69 -3.15
C LEU A 84 -9.20 -7.82 -2.56
N ALA A 85 -8.70 -8.48 -1.51
CA ALA A 85 -9.44 -9.51 -0.79
C ALA A 85 -10.69 -8.92 -0.10
N ASP A 86 -10.56 -7.76 0.53
CA ASP A 86 -11.69 -7.07 1.17
C ASP A 86 -12.77 -6.70 0.14
N ALA A 87 -12.37 -6.15 -1.01
CA ALA A 87 -13.29 -5.83 -2.11
C ALA A 87 -14.03 -7.09 -2.62
N ALA A 88 -13.32 -8.21 -2.76
CA ALA A 88 -13.92 -9.47 -3.18
C ALA A 88 -14.91 -10.03 -2.14
N SER A 89 -14.55 -9.99 -0.85
CA SER A 89 -15.43 -10.40 0.25
C SER A 89 -16.69 -9.54 0.35
N MET A 90 -16.59 -8.26 -0.03
CA MET A 90 -17.74 -7.32 -0.07
C MET A 90 -18.53 -7.39 -1.38
N PHE A 91 -18.12 -8.23 -2.33
CA PHE A 91 -18.69 -8.31 -3.68
C PHE A 91 -18.64 -6.97 -4.45
N ASP A 92 -17.66 -6.12 -4.14
CA ASP A 92 -17.50 -4.80 -4.75
C ASP A 92 -16.77 -4.91 -6.09
N ALA A 93 -17.53 -5.20 -7.15
CA ALA A 93 -17.00 -5.35 -8.49
C ALA A 93 -16.31 -4.09 -9.03
N GLN A 94 -16.74 -2.89 -8.63
CA GLN A 94 -16.07 -1.66 -9.04
C GLN A 94 -14.69 -1.55 -8.38
N GLN A 95 -14.61 -1.79 -7.07
CA GLN A 95 -13.36 -1.73 -6.32
C GLN A 95 -12.39 -2.83 -6.76
N MET A 96 -12.88 -4.06 -7.02
CA MET A 96 -12.06 -5.14 -7.59
C MET A 96 -11.45 -4.73 -8.94
N ALA A 97 -12.25 -4.21 -9.87
CA ALA A 97 -11.76 -3.78 -11.18
C ALA A 97 -10.73 -2.64 -11.06
N LEU A 98 -10.96 -1.68 -10.16
CA LEU A 98 -10.03 -0.59 -9.89
C LEU A 98 -8.68 -1.12 -9.37
N LEU A 99 -8.69 -1.95 -8.32
CA LEU A 99 -7.46 -2.48 -7.73
C LEU A 99 -6.67 -3.36 -8.69
N LEU A 100 -7.34 -4.20 -9.47
CA LEU A 100 -6.69 -4.99 -10.50
C LEU A 100 -6.04 -4.10 -11.57
N SER A 101 -6.65 -2.97 -11.93
CA SER A 101 -6.06 -2.02 -12.89
C SER A 101 -4.81 -1.32 -12.37
N MET A 102 -4.70 -1.15 -11.04
CA MET A 102 -3.56 -0.53 -10.38
C MET A 102 -2.35 -1.48 -10.28
N PHE A 103 -2.51 -2.77 -10.56
CA PHE A 103 -1.42 -3.75 -10.45
C PHE A 103 -0.17 -3.37 -11.26
N GLY A 104 -0.36 -2.88 -12.49
CA GLY A 104 0.77 -2.47 -13.33
C GLY A 104 1.55 -1.28 -12.76
N ASP A 105 0.86 -0.34 -12.11
CA ASP A 105 1.51 0.79 -11.43
C ASP A 105 2.19 0.35 -10.14
N LEU A 106 1.62 -0.60 -9.39
CA LEU A 106 2.26 -1.23 -8.24
C LEU A 106 3.57 -1.92 -8.64
N HIS A 107 3.55 -2.75 -9.68
CA HIS A 107 4.74 -3.42 -10.21
C HIS A 107 5.82 -2.42 -10.61
N ARG A 108 5.46 -1.36 -11.36
CA ARG A 108 6.38 -0.30 -11.75
C ARG A 108 6.97 0.44 -10.54
N ARG A 109 6.16 0.72 -9.50
CA ARG A 109 6.65 1.39 -8.28
C ARG A 109 7.65 0.52 -7.53
N LEU A 110 7.39 -0.78 -7.40
CA LEU A 110 8.31 -1.72 -6.78
C LEU A 110 9.61 -1.87 -7.59
N ALA A 111 9.55 -1.78 -8.91
CA ALA A 111 10.72 -1.86 -9.78
C ALA A 111 11.65 -0.63 -9.73
N ASN A 112 11.14 0.53 -9.29
CA ASN A 112 11.88 1.80 -9.24
C ASN A 112 12.18 2.27 -7.79
N GLY A 113 11.80 1.45 -6.79
CA GLY A 113 11.94 1.76 -5.37
C GLY A 113 13.24 1.32 -4.74
#